data_AF-A0A961R6Y8-F1
#
_entry.id   AF-A0A961R6Y8-F1
#
_cell.length_a   1.000
_cell.length_b   1.000
_cell.length_c   1.000
_cell.angle_alpha   90.00
_cell.angle_beta   90.00
_cell.angle_gamma   90.00
#
_symmetry.space_group_name_H-M   'P 1'
#
loop_
_entity.id
_entity.type
_entity.pdbx_description
1 polymer ?
#
loop_
_entity_poly.entity_id
_entity_poly.type
_entity_poly.pdbx_seq_one_letter_code
_entity_poly.pdbx_strand_id
1 'polypeptide(L)'
;SAFRQTFVAFDVTLDAAVLDKAGNRDPAEMAKVTTIGYGNLLKKALAADLEARGVSTEGISSKEIAGLLSKEAPAQLRNRVLADPGLVGQTISFKTYATGRIDGYYKGRVTMESAALDSNVSPEQLTLADRMRGAGMLTVGFNTGFLFGPDASELRPEAAGLGIAILGSAYMMILV
;
A
#
# COMPACT_ATOMS: atom_id res chain seq x y z
N SER A 1 9.38 15.35 5.81
CA SER A 1 9.23 14.89 7.21
C SER A 1 9.08 13.37 7.23
N ALA A 2 9.87 12.67 8.06
CA ALA A 2 9.85 11.20 8.21
C ALA A 2 8.66 10.70 9.05
N PHE A 3 8.14 11.53 9.96
CA PHE A 3 7.04 11.21 10.86
C PHE A 3 5.65 11.25 10.22
N ARG A 4 5.56 11.68 8.96
CA ARG A 4 4.30 11.72 8.20
C ARG A 4 4.39 10.75 7.05
N GLN A 5 3.27 10.16 6.65
CA GLN A 5 3.20 9.31 5.47
C GLN A 5 1.88 9.52 4.75
N THR A 6 1.92 9.37 3.43
CA THR A 6 0.73 9.37 2.58
C THR A 6 0.12 7.97 2.56
N PHE A 7 -1.15 7.89 2.94
CA PHE A 7 -1.93 6.67 2.99
C PHE A 7 -2.99 6.66 1.90
N VAL A 8 -3.20 5.50 1.31
CA VAL A 8 -4.33 5.22 0.42
C VAL A 8 -5.33 4.36 1.16
N ALA A 9 -6.59 4.79 1.20
CA ALA A 9 -7.70 4.05 1.75
C ALA A 9 -8.76 3.82 0.66
N PHE A 10 -9.12 2.55 0.47
CA PHE A 10 -10.12 2.14 -0.51
C PHE A 10 -10.77 0.83 -0.09
N ASP A 11 -11.95 0.56 -0.64
CA ASP A 11 -12.69 -0.66 -0.35
C ASP A 11 -12.19 -1.83 -1.22
N VAL A 12 -11.95 -2.96 -0.57
CA VAL A 12 -11.41 -4.16 -1.20
C VAL A 12 -12.37 -5.32 -0.97
N THR A 13 -12.99 -5.78 -2.06
CA THR A 13 -13.80 -7.00 -2.07
C THR A 13 -12.90 -8.22 -2.12
N LEU A 14 -12.93 -9.03 -1.07
CA LEU A 14 -12.13 -10.24 -0.95
C LEU A 14 -12.87 -11.41 -1.60
N ASP A 15 -12.66 -11.60 -2.90
CA ASP A 15 -13.32 -12.66 -3.66
C ASP A 15 -12.85 -14.06 -3.19
N ALA A 16 -13.81 -14.85 -2.70
CA ALA A 16 -13.59 -16.23 -2.27
C ALA A 16 -13.09 -17.11 -3.42
N ALA A 17 -13.57 -16.91 -4.65
CA ALA A 17 -13.14 -17.71 -5.80
C ALA A 17 -11.65 -17.53 -6.14
N VAL A 18 -11.06 -16.39 -5.75
CA VAL A 18 -9.65 -16.08 -5.96
C VAL A 18 -8.79 -16.50 -4.78
N LEU A 19 -9.27 -16.25 -3.56
CA LEU A 19 -8.48 -16.41 -2.33
C LEU A 19 -8.64 -17.79 -1.67
N ASP A 20 -9.79 -18.44 -1.87
CA ASP A 20 -10.16 -19.71 -1.25
C ASP A 20 -10.90 -20.61 -2.26
N LYS A 21 -10.13 -21.20 -3.18
CA LYS A 21 -10.67 -22.06 -4.26
C LYS A 21 -11.39 -23.31 -3.73
N ALA A 22 -11.03 -23.77 -2.54
CA ALA A 22 -11.61 -24.96 -1.91
C ALA A 22 -12.85 -24.61 -1.06
N GLY A 23 -13.04 -23.33 -0.70
CA GLY A 23 -14.14 -22.84 0.13
C GLY A 23 -14.06 -23.29 1.59
N ASN A 24 -12.92 -23.80 2.03
CA ASN A 24 -12.71 -24.36 3.37
C ASN A 24 -12.12 -23.34 4.36
N ARG A 25 -11.75 -22.14 3.89
CA ARG A 25 -11.11 -21.06 4.65
C ARG A 25 -9.87 -21.51 5.42
N ASP A 26 -9.15 -22.52 4.90
CA ASP A 26 -7.95 -23.04 5.55
C ASP A 26 -6.77 -22.06 5.33
N PRO A 27 -6.21 -21.45 6.41
CA PRO A 27 -5.05 -20.57 6.31
C PRO A 27 -3.85 -21.21 5.60
N ALA A 28 -3.64 -22.52 5.75
CA ALA A 28 -2.52 -23.22 5.12
C ALA A 28 -2.67 -23.31 3.60
N GLU A 29 -3.91 -23.42 3.10
CA GLU A 29 -4.20 -23.42 1.67
C GLU A 29 -4.21 -22.01 1.10
N MET A 30 -4.82 -21.07 1.82
CA MET A 30 -4.81 -19.66 1.45
C MET A 30 -3.40 -19.07 1.44
N ALA A 31 -2.50 -19.59 2.29
CA ALA A 31 -1.09 -19.19 2.30
C ALA A 31 -0.36 -19.53 0.99
N LYS A 32 -0.87 -20.48 0.19
CA LYS A 32 -0.34 -20.82 -1.14
C LYS A 32 -0.64 -19.72 -2.17
N VAL A 33 -1.64 -18.87 -1.93
CA VAL A 33 -1.87 -17.68 -2.76
C VAL A 33 -0.73 -16.69 -2.49
N THR A 34 0.08 -16.47 -3.52
CA THR A 34 1.23 -15.58 -3.46
C THR A 34 0.81 -14.12 -3.43
N THR A 35 1.74 -13.24 -3.05
CA THR A 35 1.55 -11.77 -3.09
C THR A 35 1.18 -11.25 -4.48
N ILE A 36 1.45 -11.99 -5.56
CA ILE A 36 1.03 -11.65 -6.92
C ILE A 36 -0.50 -11.74 -7.05
N GLY A 37 -1.12 -12.77 -6.48
CA GLY A 37 -2.58 -12.94 -6.48
C GLY A 37 -3.28 -11.80 -5.73
N TYR A 38 -2.82 -11.51 -4.52
CA TYR A 38 -3.31 -10.37 -3.72
C TYR A 38 -3.04 -9.02 -4.42
N GLY A 39 -1.90 -8.88 -5.10
CA GLY A 39 -1.58 -7.69 -5.87
C GLY A 39 -2.56 -7.47 -7.02
N ASN A 40 -2.93 -8.50 -7.77
CA ASN A 40 -3.92 -8.39 -8.83
C ASN A 40 -5.32 -8.08 -8.30
N LEU A 41 -5.68 -8.62 -7.13
CA LEU A 41 -6.93 -8.29 -6.44
C LEU A 41 -6.96 -6.82 -6.04
N LEU A 42 -5.90 -6.31 -5.41
CA LEU A 42 -5.79 -4.90 -5.04
C LEU A 42 -5.87 -3.96 -6.24
N LYS A 43 -5.27 -4.33 -7.39
CA LYS A 43 -5.37 -3.55 -8.63
C LYS A 43 -6.80 -3.43 -9.11
N LYS A 44 -7.54 -4.54 -9.13
CA LYS A 44 -8.95 -4.57 -9.54
C LYS A 44 -9.82 -3.78 -8.57
N ALA A 45 -9.61 -3.96 -7.26
CA ALA A 45 -10.34 -3.24 -6.23
C ALA A 45 -10.10 -1.72 -6.30
N LEU A 46 -8.85 -1.29 -6.47
CA LEU A 46 -8.53 0.13 -6.62
C LEU A 46 -9.16 0.72 -7.87
N ALA A 47 -9.12 0.02 -9.02
CA ALA A 47 -9.79 0.47 -10.24
C ALA A 47 -11.31 0.61 -10.04
N ALA A 48 -11.94 -0.39 -9.40
CA ALA A 48 -13.37 -0.36 -9.11
C ALA A 48 -13.76 0.78 -8.16
N ASP A 49 -12.97 1.05 -7.11
CA ASP A 49 -13.26 2.16 -6.18
C ASP A 49 -13.03 3.54 -6.84
N LEU A 50 -12.04 3.65 -7.73
CA LEU A 50 -11.84 4.86 -8.55
C LEU A 50 -13.05 5.12 -9.46
N GLU A 51 -13.56 4.09 -10.13
CA GLU A 51 -14.78 4.17 -10.96
C GLU A 51 -16.01 4.54 -10.12
N ALA A 52 -16.19 3.89 -8.97
CA ALA A 52 -17.32 4.16 -8.06
C ALA A 52 -17.34 5.60 -7.54
N ARG A 53 -16.16 6.22 -7.37
CA ARG A 53 -16.00 7.60 -6.93
C ARG A 53 -15.94 8.61 -8.09
N GLY A 54 -16.07 8.16 -9.34
CA GLY A 54 -16.04 9.01 -10.52
C GLY A 54 -14.66 9.66 -10.79
N VAL A 55 -13.58 9.04 -10.30
CA VAL A 55 -12.22 9.54 -10.52
C VAL A 55 -11.76 9.13 -11.92
N SER A 56 -11.57 10.10 -12.81
CA SER A 56 -11.07 9.82 -14.17
C SER A 56 -9.65 9.24 -14.13
N THR A 57 -9.50 8.05 -14.71
CA THR A 57 -8.25 7.31 -14.92
C THR A 57 -7.79 7.33 -16.38
N GLU A 58 -8.41 8.18 -17.22
CA GLU A 58 -8.10 8.28 -18.64
C GLU A 58 -6.61 8.57 -18.88
N GLY A 59 -6.01 7.79 -19.78
CA GLY A 59 -4.59 7.92 -20.15
C GLY A 59 -3.61 7.22 -19.22
N ILE A 60 -4.07 6.55 -18.15
CA ILE A 60 -3.19 5.87 -17.18
C ILE A 60 -3.44 4.36 -17.23
N SER A 61 -2.38 3.58 -17.40
CA SER A 61 -2.49 2.13 -17.43
C SER A 61 -2.82 1.56 -16.05
N SER A 62 -3.48 0.40 -15.98
CA SER A 62 -3.74 -0.28 -14.70
C SER A 62 -2.45 -0.61 -13.92
N LYS A 63 -1.32 -0.72 -14.61
CA LYS A 63 0.00 -0.92 -13.99
C LYS A 63 0.47 0.34 -13.27
N GLU A 64 0.27 1.51 -13.85
CA GLU A 64 0.61 2.79 -13.24
C GLU A 64 -0.31 3.12 -12.07
N ILE A 65 -1.62 2.82 -12.18
CA ILE A 65 -2.55 2.94 -11.06
C ILE A 65 -2.09 2.07 -9.88
N ALA A 66 -1.71 0.83 -10.17
CA ALA A 66 -1.13 -0.07 -9.16
C ALA A 66 0.16 0.47 -8.54
N GLY A 67 0.96 1.18 -9.35
CA GLY A 67 2.22 1.81 -8.96
C GLY A 67 2.06 2.99 -7.99
N LEU A 68 0.83 3.41 -7.69
CA LEU A 68 0.55 4.38 -6.62
C LEU A 68 0.59 3.73 -5.24
N LEU A 69 0.29 2.43 -5.14
CA LEU A 69 0.29 1.68 -3.90
C LEU A 69 1.70 1.17 -3.56
N SER A 70 2.03 1.12 -2.28
CA SER A 70 3.27 0.51 -1.82
C SER A 70 3.37 -0.95 -2.26
N LYS A 71 4.59 -1.40 -2.57
CA LYS A 71 4.89 -2.80 -2.84
C LYS A 71 4.62 -3.72 -1.64
N GLU A 72 4.44 -3.16 -0.44
CA GLU A 72 4.04 -3.92 0.75
C GLU A 72 2.55 -4.23 0.81
N ALA A 73 1.70 -3.46 0.12
CA ALA A 73 0.24 -3.57 0.21
C ALA A 73 -0.28 -5.01 0.01
N PRO A 74 0.21 -5.80 -0.97
CA PRO A 74 -0.24 -7.18 -1.14
C PRO A 74 0.13 -8.09 0.03
N ALA A 75 1.31 -7.87 0.65
CA ALA A 75 1.75 -8.63 1.81
C ALA A 75 0.94 -8.26 3.06
N GLN A 76 0.65 -6.97 3.27
CA GLN A 76 -0.22 -6.50 4.34
C GLN A 76 -1.62 -7.11 4.23
N LEU A 77 -2.20 -7.09 3.02
CA LEU A 77 -3.51 -7.68 2.78
C LEU A 77 -3.50 -9.19 3.03
N ARG A 78 -2.49 -9.90 2.49
CA ARG A 78 -2.33 -11.35 2.72
C ARG A 78 -2.25 -11.68 4.20
N ASN A 79 -1.41 -10.97 4.96
CA ASN A 79 -1.25 -11.23 6.39
C ASN A 79 -2.56 -10.97 7.16
N ARG A 80 -3.32 -9.93 6.78
CA ARG A 80 -4.63 -9.65 7.37
C ARG A 80 -5.64 -10.76 7.10
N VAL A 81 -5.69 -11.25 5.86
CA VAL A 81 -6.59 -12.35 5.46
C VAL A 81 -6.19 -13.68 6.11
N LEU A 82 -4.90 -13.96 6.26
CA LEU A 82 -4.44 -15.18 6.93
C LEU A 82 -4.65 -15.14 8.45
N ALA A 83 -4.59 -13.96 9.05
CA ALA A 83 -4.91 -13.78 10.46
C ALA A 83 -6.41 -13.91 10.74
N ASP A 84 -7.26 -13.51 9.79
CA ASP A 84 -8.71 -13.63 9.87
C ASP A 84 -9.32 -14.10 8.52
N PRO A 85 -9.37 -15.43 8.29
CA PRO A 85 -9.98 -15.99 7.08
C PRO A 85 -11.48 -15.71 6.94
N GLY A 86 -12.16 -15.28 8.01
CA GLY A 86 -13.57 -14.92 7.99
C GLY A 86 -13.88 -13.72 7.09
N LEU A 87 -12.87 -12.90 6.79
CA LEU A 87 -12.99 -11.73 5.91
C LEU A 87 -13.21 -12.12 4.45
N VAL A 88 -12.93 -13.36 4.06
CA VAL A 88 -13.14 -13.84 2.69
C VAL A 88 -14.64 -13.83 2.35
N GLY A 89 -14.96 -13.18 1.23
CA GLY A 89 -16.32 -12.91 0.75
C GLY A 89 -16.88 -11.56 1.19
N GLN A 90 -16.13 -10.78 1.98
CA GLN A 90 -16.56 -9.46 2.47
C GLN A 90 -15.85 -8.32 1.73
N THR A 91 -16.46 -7.13 1.79
CA THR A 91 -15.81 -5.88 1.37
C THR A 91 -15.24 -5.21 2.60
N ILE A 92 -13.92 -4.99 2.62
CA ILE A 92 -13.23 -4.36 3.74
C ILE A 92 -12.60 -3.03 3.33
N SER A 93 -12.67 -2.03 4.20
CA SER A 93 -11.86 -0.82 4.05
C SER A 93 -10.40 -1.17 4.33
N PHE A 94 -9.57 -1.09 3.29
CA PHE A 94 -8.15 -1.38 3.36
C PHE A 94 -7.35 -0.09 3.27
N LYS A 95 -6.52 0.16 4.29
CA LYS A 95 -5.61 1.30 4.36
C LYS A 95 -4.18 0.82 4.19
N THR A 96 -3.46 1.38 3.25
CA THR A 96 -2.06 1.06 2.98
C THR A 96 -1.26 2.32 2.64
N TYR A 97 0.06 2.18 2.51
CA TYR A 97 0.94 3.28 2.15
C TYR A 97 0.88 3.56 0.66
N ALA A 98 0.96 4.84 0.29
CA ALA A 98 1.34 5.23 -1.07
C ALA A 98 2.84 4.97 -1.28
N THR A 99 3.26 4.86 -2.54
CA THR A 99 4.69 4.72 -2.84
C THR A 99 5.51 5.94 -2.40
N GLY A 100 6.80 5.72 -2.14
CA GLY A 100 7.71 6.78 -1.70
C GLY A 100 7.77 8.01 -2.61
N ARG A 101 7.49 7.88 -3.92
CA ARG A 101 7.45 9.01 -4.87
C ARG A 101 6.18 9.85 -4.71
N ILE A 102 5.01 9.21 -4.60
CA ILE A 102 3.73 9.91 -4.32
C ILE A 102 3.78 10.60 -2.96
N ASP A 103 4.33 9.92 -1.97
CA ASP A 103 4.55 10.52 -0.66
C ASP A 103 5.57 11.67 -0.72
N GLY A 104 6.63 11.51 -1.51
CA GLY A 104 7.60 12.55 -1.82
C GLY A 104 6.95 13.79 -2.42
N TYR A 105 6.00 13.62 -3.33
CA TYR A 105 5.25 14.71 -3.96
C TYR A 105 4.48 15.53 -2.92
N TYR A 106 3.70 14.88 -2.06
CA TYR A 106 2.96 15.58 -0.99
C TYR A 106 3.84 16.17 0.12
N LYS A 107 5.11 15.75 0.18
CA LYS A 107 6.13 16.33 1.06
C LYS A 107 7.00 17.39 0.35
N GLY A 108 6.74 17.71 -0.91
CA GLY A 108 7.48 18.70 -1.71
C GLY A 108 8.87 18.24 -2.19
N ARG A 109 9.19 16.95 -2.09
CA ARG A 109 10.47 16.38 -2.56
C ARG A 109 10.45 15.96 -4.03
N VAL A 110 9.27 15.71 -4.57
CA VAL A 110 9.04 15.36 -5.97
C VAL A 110 8.17 16.44 -6.57
N THR A 111 8.55 16.93 -7.74
CA THR A 111 7.78 17.88 -8.57
C THR A 111 7.37 17.21 -9.89
N MET A 112 6.43 17.81 -10.61
CA MET A 112 6.01 17.35 -11.94
C MET A 112 7.20 17.26 -12.91
N GLU A 113 8.11 18.24 -12.84
CA GLU A 113 9.36 18.28 -13.63
C GLU A 113 10.29 17.12 -13.28
N SER A 114 10.46 16.85 -11.98
CA SER A 114 11.30 15.72 -11.53
C SER A 114 10.69 14.37 -11.89
N ALA A 115 9.35 14.26 -11.89
CA ALA A 115 8.64 13.04 -12.28
C ALA A 115 8.78 12.77 -13.77
N ALA A 116 8.76 13.80 -14.62
CA ALA A 116 9.00 13.64 -16.06
C ALA A 116 10.39 13.05 -16.39
N LEU A 117 11.37 13.20 -15.48
CA LEU A 117 12.73 12.67 -15.62
C LEU A 117 12.96 11.36 -14.84
N ASP A 118 11.95 10.87 -14.14
CA ASP A 118 12.04 9.70 -13.26
C ASP A 118 11.44 8.46 -13.93
N SER A 119 12.06 7.31 -13.75
CA SER A 119 11.52 6.02 -14.22
C SER A 119 10.52 5.38 -13.25
N ASN A 120 10.44 5.90 -12.02
CA ASN A 120 9.62 5.32 -10.95
C ASN A 120 8.24 5.96 -10.81
N VAL A 121 8.03 7.17 -11.34
CA VAL A 121 6.75 7.88 -11.27
C VAL A 121 6.57 8.75 -12.50
N SER A 122 5.35 8.82 -13.04
CA SER A 122 5.01 9.71 -14.15
C SER A 122 4.22 10.95 -13.69
N PRO A 123 4.26 12.08 -14.42
CA PRO A 123 3.42 13.24 -14.12
C PRO A 123 1.91 12.93 -14.12
N GLU A 124 1.48 11.98 -14.94
CA GLU A 124 0.10 11.52 -15.02
C GLU A 124 -0.30 10.81 -13.72
N GLN A 125 0.59 9.99 -13.14
CA GLN A 125 0.38 9.37 -11.83
C GLN A 125 0.25 10.40 -10.71
N LEU A 126 1.01 11.50 -10.74
CA LEU A 126 0.88 12.58 -9.77
C LEU A 126 -0.47 13.29 -9.90
N THR A 127 -0.91 13.55 -11.14
CA THR A 127 -2.22 14.15 -11.40
C THR A 127 -3.36 13.26 -10.91
N LEU A 128 -3.24 11.93 -11.11
CA LEU A 128 -4.20 10.97 -10.56
C LEU A 128 -4.18 10.95 -9.04
N ALA A 129 -3.01 11.02 -8.41
CA ALA A 129 -2.92 11.13 -6.96
C ALA A 129 -3.68 12.37 -6.45
N ASP A 130 -3.56 13.53 -7.11
CA ASP A 130 -4.32 14.72 -6.71
C ASP A 130 -5.83 14.54 -6.85
N ARG A 131 -6.30 13.86 -7.89
CA ARG A 131 -7.73 13.50 -8.03
C ARG A 131 -8.17 12.54 -6.91
N MET A 132 -7.36 11.54 -6.59
CA MET A 132 -7.62 10.60 -5.48
C MET A 132 -7.66 11.31 -4.13
N ARG A 133 -6.81 12.31 -3.92
CA ARG A 133 -6.82 13.16 -2.73
C ARG A 133 -8.09 14.00 -2.67
N GLY A 134 -8.51 14.59 -3.79
CA GLY A 134 -9.79 15.29 -3.90
C GLY A 134 -11.00 14.40 -3.58
N ALA A 135 -10.94 13.12 -3.95
CA ALA A 135 -11.94 12.09 -3.64
C ALA A 135 -11.83 11.48 -2.23
N GLY A 136 -10.92 11.99 -1.38
CA GLY A 136 -10.72 11.54 -0.01
C GLY A 136 -10.06 10.16 0.14
N MET A 137 -9.55 9.57 -0.94
CA MET A 137 -8.85 8.27 -0.92
C MET A 137 -7.41 8.40 -0.39
N LEU A 138 -6.78 9.55 -0.61
CA LEU A 138 -5.42 9.84 -0.12
C LEU A 138 -5.44 10.79 1.06
N THR A 139 -4.75 10.38 2.13
CA THR A 139 -4.61 11.19 3.35
C THR A 139 -3.16 11.19 3.81
N VAL A 140 -2.66 12.35 4.25
CA VAL A 140 -1.35 12.47 4.88
C VAL A 140 -1.54 12.44 6.40
N GLY A 141 -0.96 11.45 7.06
CA GLY A 141 -1.11 11.23 8.49
C GLY A 141 0.21 10.96 9.20
N PHE A 142 0.18 10.79 10.51
CA PHE A 142 1.34 10.39 11.30
C PHE A 142 1.70 8.92 11.01
N ASN A 143 2.99 8.63 10.82
CA ASN A 143 3.49 7.29 10.54
C ASN A 143 3.96 6.60 11.82
N THR A 144 3.06 5.88 12.49
CA THR A 144 3.42 5.04 13.65
C THR A 144 4.32 3.87 13.25
N GLY A 145 4.24 3.42 11.99
CA GLY A 145 5.13 2.42 11.41
C GLY A 145 6.60 2.87 11.38
N PHE A 146 6.88 4.17 11.30
CA PHE A 146 8.26 4.66 11.40
C PHE A 146 8.91 4.33 12.76
N LEU A 147 8.12 4.30 13.83
CA LEU A 147 8.61 4.01 15.18
C LEU A 147 8.64 2.52 15.49
N PHE A 148 7.64 1.75 15.05
CA PHE A 148 7.46 0.36 15.47
C PHE A 148 7.54 -0.66 14.33
N GLY A 149 7.66 -0.20 13.08
CA GLY A 149 7.70 -1.04 11.90
C GLY A 149 8.98 -1.88 11.85
N PRO A 150 8.89 -3.13 11.38
CA PRO A 150 10.04 -4.02 11.28
C PRO A 150 10.76 -3.95 9.92
N ASP A 151 10.16 -3.30 8.91
CA ASP A 151 10.76 -3.25 7.57
C ASP A 151 11.92 -2.26 7.54
N ALA A 152 12.95 -2.59 6.75
CA ALA A 152 14.11 -1.74 6.50
C ALA A 152 14.54 -1.80 5.03
N SER A 153 13.66 -2.26 4.13
CA SER A 153 13.97 -2.44 2.72
C SER A 153 14.13 -1.11 1.97
N GLU A 154 15.20 -1.00 1.19
CA GLU A 154 15.43 0.13 0.27
C GLU A 154 14.34 0.26 -0.80
N LEU A 155 13.67 -0.85 -1.13
CA LEU A 155 12.61 -0.88 -2.15
C LEU A 155 11.29 -0.26 -1.66
N ARG A 156 11.16 -0.05 -0.34
CA ARG A 156 9.94 0.40 0.34
C ARG A 156 10.30 1.38 1.46
N PRO A 157 10.95 2.51 1.15
CA PRO A 157 11.35 3.48 2.17
C PRO A 157 10.14 4.03 2.95
N GLU A 158 8.92 3.93 2.40
CA GLU A 158 7.67 4.26 3.09
C GLU A 158 7.34 3.35 4.30
N ALA A 159 7.78 2.09 4.28
CA ALA A 159 7.47 1.09 5.30
C ALA A 159 8.60 0.97 6.35
N ALA A 160 9.72 1.68 6.14
CA ALA A 160 10.89 1.58 6.98
C ALA A 160 10.62 2.02 8.43
N GLY A 161 11.07 1.21 9.41
CA GLY A 161 10.93 1.49 10.83
C GLY A 161 12.26 1.45 11.61
N LEU A 162 12.37 2.30 12.64
CA LEU A 162 13.59 2.47 13.44
C LEU A 162 13.54 1.71 14.79
N GLY A 163 12.36 1.25 15.21
CA GLY A 163 12.14 0.70 16.55
C GLY A 163 13.01 -0.50 16.90
N ILE A 164 13.16 -1.44 15.97
CA ILE A 164 14.00 -2.63 16.20
C ILE A 164 15.47 -2.24 16.38
N ALA A 165 15.95 -1.27 15.61
CA ALA A 165 17.33 -0.79 15.73
C ALA A 165 17.57 -0.10 17.09
N ILE A 166 16.61 0.73 17.55
CA ILE A 166 16.69 1.37 18.88
C ILE A 166 16.72 0.31 19.99
N LEU A 167 15.86 -0.71 19.92
CA LEU A 167 15.86 -1.80 20.91
C LEU A 167 17.16 -2.59 20.90
N GLY A 168 17.72 -2.89 19.72
CA GLY A 168 19.01 -3.55 19.59
C GLY A 168 20.15 -2.72 20.19
N SER A 169 20.19 -1.41 19.92
CA SER A 169 21.17 -0.51 20.52
C SER A 169 21.01 -0.40 22.04
N ALA A 170 19.77 -0.29 22.55
CA ALA A 170 19.51 -0.23 23.98
C ALA A 170 19.93 -1.53 24.69
N TYR A 171 19.66 -2.69 24.08
CA TYR A 171 20.09 -3.98 24.61
C TYR A 171 21.62 -4.07 24.68
N MET A 172 22.33 -3.61 23.65
CA MET A 172 23.80 -3.55 23.67
C MET A 172 24.33 -2.58 24.74
N MET A 173 23.66 -1.45 24.98
CA MET A 173 24.02 -0.52 26.06
C MET A 173 23.78 -1.10 27.47
N ILE A 174 22.84 -2.03 27.64
CA ILE A 174 22.55 -2.67 28.93
C ILE A 174 23.53 -3.82 29.21
N LEU A 175 23.98 -4.53 28.18
CA LEU A 175 24.88 -5.68 28.31
C LEU A 175 26.36 -5.30 28.54
N VAL A 176 26.76 -4.11 28.11
CA VAL A 176 28.11 -3.56 28.29
C VAL A 176 28.22 -2.91 29.66
#